data_AF-A0A3B1C7S3-F1
#
_entry.id   AF-A0A3B1C7S3-F1
#
_cell.length_a   1.000
_cell.length_b   1.000
_cell.length_c   1.000
_cell.angle_alpha   90.00
_cell.angle_beta   90.00
_cell.angle_gamma   90.00
#
_symmetry.space_group_name_H-M   'P 1'
#
loop_
_entity.id
_entity.type
_entity.pdbx_description
1 polymer ?
#
loop_
_entity_poly.entity_id
_entity_poly.type
_entity_poly.pdbx_seq_one_letter_code
_entity_poly.pdbx_strand_id
1 'polypeptide(L)'
;MDTEDTPFEFPCEFPLKVMGRHDIEFENHVRDIVSRHIGQAEILESKSRPSTKGNFLSVTLVIQAQSKQQLDRIYIDLNASDAVLMTL
;
A
#
# COMPACT_ATOMS: atom_id res chain seq x y z
N MET A 1 -35.69 7.87 5.09
CA MET A 1 -35.35 6.56 5.64
C MET A 1 -34.23 5.99 4.79
N ASP A 2 -33.04 6.04 5.38
CA ASP A 2 -31.91 5.13 5.22
C ASP A 2 -31.20 5.09 3.85
N THR A 3 -30.16 5.90 3.71
CA THR A 3 -28.84 5.31 3.48
C THR A 3 -27.79 6.25 4.07
N GLU A 4 -27.01 5.69 4.99
CA GLU A 4 -25.89 6.30 5.67
C GLU A 4 -24.82 6.66 4.64
N ASP A 5 -24.97 7.80 3.98
CA ASP A 5 -23.84 8.58 3.45
C ASP A 5 -23.08 9.07 4.69
N THR A 6 -22.32 8.17 5.30
CA THR A 6 -21.14 8.61 6.03
C THR A 6 -20.19 9.00 4.91
N PRO A 7 -19.93 10.30 4.68
CA PRO A 7 -18.90 10.67 3.74
C PRO A 7 -17.63 10.10 4.36
N PHE A 8 -17.12 8.99 3.84
CA PHE A 8 -15.69 8.80 3.87
C PHE A 8 -15.17 10.06 3.16
N GLU A 9 -14.63 11.01 3.92
CA GLU A 9 -14.04 12.24 3.39
C GLU A 9 -12.77 11.85 2.64
N PHE A 10 -12.97 11.35 1.43
CA PHE A 10 -11.90 11.15 0.49
C PHE A 10 -11.52 12.52 -0.07
N PRO A 11 -10.23 12.86 -0.12
CA PRO A 11 -9.09 11.98 0.15
C PRO A 11 -8.77 11.72 1.64
N CYS A 12 -8.51 10.46 2.00
CA CYS A 12 -8.00 10.07 3.32
C CYS A 12 -6.58 9.50 3.21
N GLU A 13 -5.73 9.79 4.19
CA GLU A 13 -4.39 9.20 4.28
C GLU A 13 -4.50 7.78 4.85
N PHE A 14 -4.10 6.78 4.06
CA PHE A 14 -4.14 5.39 4.45
C PHE A 14 -2.72 4.81 4.50
N PRO A 15 -2.22 4.43 5.69
CA PRO A 15 -0.92 3.78 5.82
C PRO A 15 -1.04 2.32 5.39
N LEU A 16 -0.57 2.03 4.18
CA LEU A 16 -0.44 0.70 3.62
C LEU A 16 0.87 0.07 4.08
N LYS A 17 0.79 -0.98 4.90
CA LYS A 17 1.98 -1.67 5.39
C LYS A 17 2.16 -2.98 4.64
N VAL A 18 3.24 -3.07 3.87
CA VAL A 18 3.60 -4.25 3.08
C VAL A 18 4.81 -4.92 3.73
N MET A 19 4.70 -6.20 4.03
CA MET A 19 5.81 -7.04 4.49
C MET A 19 6.12 -8.07 3.41
N GLY A 20 7.39 -8.14 3.02
CA GLY A 20 7.84 -9.03 1.95
C GLY A 20 9.26 -9.53 2.15
N ARG A 21 9.80 -10.20 1.13
CA ARG A 21 11.21 -10.60 1.09
C ARG A 21 12.10 -9.36 1.11
N HIS A 22 13.26 -9.52 1.74
CA HIS A 22 14.27 -8.47 1.77
C HIS A 22 14.92 -8.31 0.40
N ASP A 23 14.31 -7.50 -0.44
CA ASP A 23 14.83 -7.14 -1.75
C ASP A 23 14.92 -5.62 -1.87
N ILE A 24 16.03 -5.13 -2.43
CA ILE A 24 16.28 -3.70 -2.62
C ILE A 24 15.31 -3.14 -3.67
N GLU A 25 14.90 -3.96 -4.63
CA GLU A 25 13.93 -3.60 -5.64
C GLU A 25 12.49 -3.68 -5.11
N PHE A 26 12.26 -4.29 -3.94
CA PHE A 26 10.92 -4.43 -3.38
C PHE A 26 10.25 -3.09 -3.09
N GLU A 27 10.96 -2.15 -2.45
CA GLU A 27 10.39 -0.82 -2.19
C GLU A 27 10.02 -0.10 -3.49
N ASN A 28 10.90 -0.15 -4.49
CA ASN A 28 10.64 0.43 -5.80
C ASN A 28 9.47 -0.26 -6.51
N HIS A 29 9.39 -1.59 -6.43
CA HIS A 29 8.34 -2.38 -7.04
C HIS A 29 6.98 -2.09 -6.40
N VAL A 30 6.90 -2.09 -5.07
CA VAL A 30 5.70 -1.72 -4.31
C VAL A 30 5.30 -0.28 -4.63
N ARG A 31 6.25 0.68 -4.63
CA ARG A 31 5.97 2.07 -5.03
C ARG A 31 5.45 2.17 -6.45
N ASP A 32 6.01 1.43 -7.40
CA ASP A 32 5.60 1.46 -8.81
C ASP A 32 4.19 0.89 -9.00
N ILE A 33 3.90 -0.28 -8.40
CA ILE A 33 2.54 -0.88 -8.36
C ILE A 33 1.55 0.12 -7.78
N VAL A 34 1.84 0.60 -6.56
CA VAL A 34 0.99 1.56 -5.86
C VAL A 34 0.80 2.80 -6.74
N SER A 35 1.87 3.38 -7.29
CA SER A 35 1.83 4.57 -8.16
C SER A 35 0.95 4.36 -9.40
N ARG A 36 0.99 3.18 -10.02
CA ARG A 36 0.15 2.84 -11.19
C ARG A 36 -1.33 2.73 -10.82
N HIS A 37 -1.65 2.24 -9.63
CA HIS A 37 -3.02 2.09 -9.16
C HIS A 37 -3.61 3.35 -8.53
N ILE A 38 -2.78 4.18 -7.90
CA ILE A 38 -3.22 5.42 -7.25
C ILE A 38 -3.53 6.50 -8.29
N GLY A 39 -2.83 6.54 -9.44
CA GLY A 39 -3.12 7.46 -10.54
C GLY A 39 -3.05 8.94 -10.14
N GLN A 40 -4.17 9.51 -9.70
CA GLN A 40 -4.26 10.87 -9.13
C GLN A 40 -4.08 10.92 -7.60
N ALA A 41 -4.14 9.78 -6.92
CA ALA A 41 -3.79 9.67 -5.52
C ALA A 41 -2.26 9.75 -5.36
N GLU A 42 -1.81 10.36 -4.28
CA GLU A 42 -0.39 10.63 -4.05
C GLU A 42 0.16 9.70 -2.96
N ILE A 43 1.43 9.28 -3.12
CA ILE A 43 2.18 8.62 -2.04
C ILE A 43 2.75 9.74 -1.17
N LEU A 44 2.17 9.93 0.01
CA LEU A 44 2.53 10.99 0.95
C LEU A 44 3.83 10.65 1.70
N GLU A 45 4.01 9.37 2.04
CA GLU A 45 5.22 8.92 2.73
C GLU A 45 5.56 7.48 2.34
N SER A 46 6.86 7.14 2.30
CA SER A 46 7.33 5.76 2.16
C SER A 46 8.47 5.49 3.14
N LYS A 47 8.34 4.42 3.93
CA LYS A 47 9.32 4.00 4.94
C LYS A 47 9.60 2.51 4.80
N SER A 48 10.79 2.14 4.35
CA SER A 48 11.30 0.79 4.47
C SER A 48 12.07 0.57 5.78
N ARG A 49 11.87 -0.61 6.36
CA ARG A 49 12.52 -1.10 7.58
C ARG A 49 12.93 -2.55 7.33
N PRO A 50 14.24 -2.84 7.22
CA PRO A 50 14.69 -4.23 7.16
C PRO A 50 14.44 -4.92 8.49
N SER A 51 14.05 -6.19 8.44
CA SER A 51 13.88 -7.00 9.64
C SER A 51 15.24 -7.34 10.28
N THR A 52 15.28 -7.53 11.59
CA THR A 52 16.50 -7.85 12.36
C THR A 52 17.29 -9.03 11.80
N LYS A 53 16.62 -10.00 11.16
CA LYS A 53 17.26 -11.17 10.53
C LYS A 53 17.70 -10.95 9.09
N GLY A 54 17.41 -9.80 8.47
CA GLY A 54 17.74 -9.49 7.07
C GLY A 54 17.05 -10.36 6.02
N ASN A 55 16.04 -11.16 6.40
CA ASN A 55 15.29 -12.02 5.48
C ASN A 55 14.02 -11.35 4.96
N PHE A 56 13.46 -10.39 5.71
CA PHE A 56 12.21 -9.71 5.39
C PHE A 56 12.38 -8.20 5.41
N LEU A 57 11.61 -7.49 4.59
CA LEU A 57 11.52 -6.04 4.54
C LEU A 57 10.09 -5.63 4.85
N SER A 58 9.92 -4.67 5.77
CA SER A 58 8.65 -4.01 6.00
C SER A 58 8.67 -2.65 5.34
N VAL A 59 7.78 -2.41 4.38
CA VAL A 59 7.62 -1.14 3.70
C VAL A 59 6.26 -0.56 4.10
N THR A 60 6.26 0.59 4.74
CA THR A 60 5.05 1.35 5.04
C THR A 60 4.93 2.49 4.04
N LEU A 61 3.86 2.49 3.24
CA LEU A 61 3.53 3.59 2.35
C LEU A 61 2.26 4.28 2.84
N VAL A 62 2.31 5.59 3.03
CA VAL A 62 1.11 6.39 3.28
C VAL A 62 0.61 6.86 1.93
N ILE A 63 -0.58 6.41 1.54
CA ILE A 63 -1.22 6.78 0.28
C ILE A 63 -2.48 7.60 0.52
N GLN A 64 -2.78 8.50 -0.40
CA GLN A 64 -4.00 9.28 -0.36
C GLN A 64 -5.16 8.46 -0.99
N ALA A 65 -5.78 7.56 -0.22
CA ALA A 65 -6.89 6.76 -0.70
C ALA A 65 -8.06 7.64 -1.14
N GLN A 66 -8.53 7.46 -2.38
CA GLN A 66 -9.73 8.14 -2.89
C GLN A 66 -10.99 7.27 -2.81
N SER A 67 -10.82 5.95 -2.65
CA SER A 67 -11.92 4.98 -2.56
C SER A 67 -11.42 3.64 -2.03
N LYS A 68 -12.28 2.88 -1.33
CA LYS A 68 -11.98 1.50 -0.90
C LYS A 68 -11.61 0.58 -2.07
N GLN A 69 -12.26 0.74 -3.22
CA GLN A 69 -12.02 -0.10 -4.39
C GLN A 69 -10.62 0.11 -5.00
N GLN A 70 -10.02 1.29 -4.79
CA GLN A 70 -8.65 1.56 -5.22
C GLN A 70 -7.64 0.83 -4.32
N LEU A 71 -7.82 0.93 -2.99
CA LEU A 71 -7.03 0.19 -2.01
C LEU A 71 -7.08 -1.32 -2.28
N ASP A 72 -8.28 -1.87 -2.49
CA ASP A 72 -8.47 -3.30 -2.74
C ASP A 72 -7.65 -3.79 -3.95
N ARG A 73 -7.65 -3.03 -5.06
CA ARG A 73 -6.81 -3.33 -6.23
C ARG A 73 -5.32 -3.32 -5.91
N ILE A 74 -4.88 -2.34 -5.12
CA ILE A 74 -3.48 -2.25 -4.67
C ILE A 74 -3.11 -3.48 -3.83
N TYR A 75 -3.96 -3.86 -2.87
CA TYR A 75 -3.76 -5.05 -2.05
C TYR A 75 -3.69 -6.33 -2.89
N ILE A 76 -4.57 -6.48 -3.89
CA ILE A 76 -4.57 -7.64 -4.79
C ILE A 76 -3.28 -7.72 -5.59
N ASP A 77 -2.84 -6.63 -6.21
CA ASP A 77 -1.64 -6.62 -7.06
C ASP A 77 -0.36 -6.82 -6.24
N LEU A 78 -0.31 -6.23 -5.05
CA LEU A 78 0.76 -6.49 -4.08
C LEU A 78 0.77 -7.95 -3.66
N ASN A 79 -0.37 -8.50 -3.24
CA ASN A 79 -0.44 -9.90 -2.80
C ASN A 79 -0.25 -10.90 -3.96
N ALA A 80 -0.41 -10.47 -5.22
CA ALA A 80 -0.06 -11.24 -6.40
C ALA A 80 1.45 -11.29 -6.67
N SER A 81 2.23 -10.38 -6.09
CA SER A 81 3.69 -10.38 -6.18
C SER A 81 4.29 -11.42 -5.24
N ASP A 82 5.10 -12.36 -5.77
CA ASP A 82 5.77 -13.42 -4.97
C ASP A 82 6.68 -12.88 -3.85
N ALA A 83 7.09 -11.62 -3.99
CA ALA A 83 7.89 -10.92 -3.00
C ALA A 83 7.08 -10.47 -1.78
N VAL A 84 5.75 -10.31 -1.89
CA VAL A 84 4.88 -9.88 -0.79
C VAL A 84 4.42 -11.10 0.01
N LEU A 85 4.58 -11.02 1.32
CA LEU A 85 4.16 -12.08 2.25
C LEU A 85 2.88 -11.69 2.99
N MET A 86 2.73 -10.41 3.31
CA MET A 86 1.60 -9.91 4.07
C MET A 86 1.42 -8.42 3.84
N THR A 87 0.17 -7.98 3.75
CA THR A 87 -0.23 -6.57 3.67
C THR A 87 -1.21 -6.25 4.79
N LEU A 88 -1.06 -5.07 5.41
CA LEU A 88 -1.83 -4.58 6.56
C LEU A 88 -2.31 -3.15 6.31
#